data_AF-A0A6N7SQS9-F1
#
_entry.id   AF-A0A6N7SQS9-F1
#
_cell.length_a   1.000
_cell.length_b   1.000
_cell.length_c   1.000
_cell.angle_alpha   90.00
_cell.angle_beta   90.00
_cell.angle_gamma   90.00
#
_symmetry.space_group_name_H-M   'P 1'
#
loop_
_entity.id
_entity.type
_entity.pdbx_description
1 polymer ?
#
loop_
_entity_poly.entity_id
_entity_poly.type
_entity_poly.pdbx_seq_one_letter_code
_entity_poly.pdbx_strand_id
1 'polypeptide(L)' 'MRKIKIKVDDFELRLIIRALAEWRNILIAENKQTEDLDELLIRFCK' A
#
# COMPACT_ATOMS: atom_id res chain seq x y z
N MET A 1 3.74 3.28 21.31
CA MET A 1 3.02 2.32 20.45
C MET A 1 3.77 0.99 20.44
N ARG A 2 3.08 -0.15 20.66
CA ARG A 2 3.71 -1.48 20.48
C ARG A 2 3.90 -1.73 18.99
N LYS A 3 5.13 -2.04 18.57
CA LYS A 3 5.43 -2.42 17.18
C LYS A 3 4.94 -3.85 16.96
N ILE A 4 3.99 -4.03 16.05
CA ILE A 4 3.57 -5.36 15.58
C ILE A 4 4.43 -5.69 14.37
N LYS A 5 5.10 -6.86 14.39
CA LYS A 5 5.82 -7.39 13.24
C LYS A 5 4.95 -8.44 12.59
N ILE A 6 4.55 -8.19 11.35
CA ILE A 6 3.83 -9.15 10.51
C ILE A 6 4.85 -9.71 9.53
N LYS A 7 4.97 -11.04 9.48
CA LYS A 7 5.74 -11.70 8.41
C LYS A 7 4.82 -11.80 7.20
N VAL A 8 5.36 -11.47 6.05
CA VAL A 8 4.64 -11.44 4.78
C VAL A 8 5.49 -12.22 3.79
N ASP A 9 4.90 -13.17 3.08
CA ASP A 9 5.58 -13.86 1.99
C ASP A 9 5.49 -13.07 0.67
N ASP A 10 6.18 -13.53 -0.37
CA ASP A 10 6.22 -12.85 -1.68
C ASP A 10 4.83 -12.77 -2.34
N PHE A 11 3.97 -13.76 -2.11
CA PHE A 11 2.62 -13.76 -2.66
C PHE A 11 1.74 -12.74 -1.94
N GLU A 12 1.76 -12.76 -0.61
CA GLU A 12 1.05 -11.82 0.24
C GLU A 12 1.52 -10.38 -0.03
N LEU A 13 2.83 -10.16 -0.21
CA LEU A 13 3.37 -8.84 -0.52
C LEU A 13 2.85 -8.32 -1.87
N ARG A 14 2.83 -9.17 -2.90
CA ARG A 14 2.24 -8.80 -4.21
C ARG A 14 0.75 -8.49 -4.11
N LEU A 15 0.01 -9.23 -3.28
CA LEU A 15 -1.40 -8.98 -3.05
C LEU A 15 -1.62 -7.62 -2.38
N ILE A 16 -0.83 -7.30 -1.36
CA ILE A 16 -0.88 -6.00 -0.67
C ILE A 16 -0.57 -4.85 -1.62
N ILE A 17 0.50 -4.96 -2.41
CA ILE A 17 0.89 -3.92 -3.39
C ILE A 17 -0.25 -3.66 -4.39
N ARG A 18 -0.88 -4.72 -4.91
CA ARG A 18 -2.03 -4.58 -5.82
C ARG A 18 -3.21 -3.88 -5.17
N ALA A 19 -3.58 -4.28 -3.96
CA ALA A 19 -4.67 -3.66 -3.22
C ALA A 19 -4.41 -2.17 -2.93
N LEU A 20 -3.17 -1.81 -2.55
CA LEU A 20 -2.77 -0.41 -2.33
C LEU A 20 -2.84 0.42 -3.62
N ALA A 21 -2.41 -0.14 -4.75
CA ALA A 21 -2.46 0.54 -6.04
C ALA A 21 -3.91 0.76 -6.52
N GLU A 22 -4.78 -0.24 -6.35
CA GLU A 22 -6.21 -0.10 -6.64
C GLU A 22 -6.86 0.96 -5.76
N TRP A 23 -6.58 0.95 -4.45
CA TRP A 23 -7.09 1.95 -3.52
C TRP A 23 -6.61 3.35 -3.90
N ARG A 24 -5.33 3.52 -4.25
CA ARG A 24 -4.81 4.81 -4.71
C ARG A 24 -5.58 5.33 -5.92
N ASN A 25 -5.88 4.47 -6.89
CA ASN A 25 -6.64 4.85 -8.09
C ASN A 25 -8.07 5.29 -7.76
N ILE A 26 -8.73 4.64 -6.80
CA ILE A 26 -10.05 5.06 -6.30
C ILE A 26 -9.96 6.45 -5.68
N LEU A 27 -8.96 6.72 -4.82
CA LEU A 27 -8.80 8.03 -4.20
C LEU A 27 -8.49 9.12 -5.22
N ILE A 28 -7.68 8.84 -6.24
CA ILE A 28 -7.44 9.77 -7.34
C ILE A 28 -8.75 10.09 -8.08
N ALA A 29 -9.57 9.07 -8.37
CA ALA A 29 -10.86 9.25 -9.02
C ALA A 29 -11.84 10.10 -8.17
N GLU A 30 -11.73 10.00 -6.85
CA GLU A 30 -12.51 10.78 -5.88
C GLU A 30 -11.89 12.15 -5.54
N ASN A 31 -10.78 12.53 -6.17
CA ASN A 31 -9.99 13.74 -5.88
C ASN A 31 -9.61 13.86 -4.39
N LYS A 32 -9.24 12.73 -3.78
CA LYS A 32 -8.77 12.61 -2.39
C LYS A 32 -7.26 12.47 -2.33
N GLN A 33 -6.71 12.77 -1.16
CA GLN A 33 -5.28 12.71 -0.87
C GLN A 33 -4.76 11.25 -0.91
N THR A 34 -3.57 11.04 -1.50
CA THR A 34 -2.97 9.71 -1.69
C THR A 34 -1.57 9.52 -1.13
N GLU A 35 -1.00 10.56 -0.49
CA GLU A 35 0.41 10.58 -0.09
C GLU A 35 0.83 9.38 0.78
N ASP A 36 -0.03 8.95 1.71
CA ASP A 36 0.25 7.79 2.56
C ASP A 36 0.36 6.49 1.73
N LEU A 37 -0.50 6.33 0.71
CA LEU A 37 -0.46 5.16 -0.18
C LEU A 37 0.75 5.22 -1.09
N ASP A 38 1.11 6.40 -1.57
CA ASP A 38 2.29 6.60 -2.41
C ASP A 38 3.57 6.26 -1.64
N GLU A 39 3.68 6.69 -0.38
CA GLU A 39 4.82 6.33 0.48
C GLU A 39 4.89 4.81 0.71
N LEU A 40 3.76 4.16 1.00
CA LEU A 40 3.70 2.71 1.21
C LEU A 40 4.07 1.94 -0.05
N LEU A 41 3.56 2.33 -1.21
CA LEU A 41 3.88 1.70 -2.49
C LEU A 41 5.37 1.85 -2.82
N ILE A 42 5.97 3.03 -2.61
CA ILE A 42 7.42 3.24 -2.81
C ILE A 42 8.23 2.33 -1.87
N ARG A 43 7.76 2.14 -0.64
CA ARG A 43 8.45 1.30 0.36
C ARG A 43 8.40 -0.18 0.02
N PHE A 44 7.30 -0.66 -0.59
CA PHE A 44 7.10 -2.08 -0.90
C PHE A 44 7.57 -2.48 -2.30
N CYS A 45 7.70 -1.54 -3.24
CA CYS A 45 8.15 -1.80 -4.61
C CYS A 45 9.66 -1.60 -4.85
N LYS A 46 10.42 -1.19 -3.82
CA LYS A 46 11.89 -1.11 -3.85
C LYS A 46 12.52 -2.43 -3.41
#